data_AF-A0A9Q0VF13-F1
#
_entry.id   AF-A0A9Q0VF13-F1
#
_cell.length_a   1.000
_cell.length_b   1.000
_cell.length_c   1.000
_cell.angle_alpha   90.00
_cell.angle_beta   90.00
_cell.angle_gamma   90.00
#
_symmetry.space_group_name_H-M   'P 1'
#
loop_
_entity.id
_entity.type
_entity.pdbx_description
1 polymer ?
#
loop_
_entity_poly.entity_id
_entity_poly.type
_entity_poly.pdbx_seq_one_letter_code
_entity_poly.pdbx_strand_id
1 'polypeptide(L)'
;MAGGMEANKNKFIEDWGSARETLEQNFRWTRRNFALIGLFGIALPVLVYKGIVKEFVISISLPPFLVSYVIFEVGFHFVLGFFLI
;
A
#
# COMPACT_ATOMS: atom_id res chain seq x y z
N MET A 1 -33.86 17.43 5.34
CA MET A 1 -32.54 17.12 5.93
C MET A 1 -32.27 18.17 6.99
N ALA A 2 -31.89 17.77 8.21
CA ALA A 2 -31.76 18.65 9.36
C ALA A 2 -30.68 19.72 9.12
N GLY A 3 -31.10 20.88 8.61
CA GLY A 3 -30.30 22.09 8.55
C GLY A 3 -30.32 22.74 9.92
N GLY A 4 -29.18 22.72 10.62
CA GLY A 4 -29.15 23.22 11.99
C GLY A 4 -27.79 23.24 12.69
N MET A 5 -26.67 23.18 11.96
CA MET A 5 -25.38 23.55 12.52
C MET A 5 -24.82 24.71 11.71
N GLU A 6 -25.10 25.93 12.17
CA GLU A 6 -24.51 27.16 11.66
C GLU A 6 -23.06 27.28 12.17
N ALA A 7 -22.22 26.33 11.78
CA ALA A 7 -20.79 26.56 11.77
C ALA A 7 -20.51 27.58 10.64
N ASN A 8 -19.72 28.62 10.91
CA ASN A 8 -19.29 29.55 9.89
C ASN A 8 -18.54 28.79 8.78
N LYS A 9 -19.23 28.54 7.67
CA LYS A 9 -18.69 27.75 6.56
C LYS A 9 -17.56 28.54 5.91
N ASN A 10 -16.34 28.03 6.01
CA ASN A 10 -15.21 28.60 5.31
C ASN A 10 -15.14 27.99 3.92
N LYS A 11 -15.40 28.81 2.89
CA LYS A 11 -15.34 28.40 1.48
C LYS A 11 -14.06 27.62 1.15
N PHE A 12 -12.90 28.05 1.66
CA PHE A 12 -11.63 27.38 1.38
C PHE A 12 -11.53 25.98 1.98
N ILE A 13 -12.18 25.74 3.13
CA ILE A 13 -12.20 24.44 3.80
C ILE A 13 -13.18 23.50 3.10
N GLU A 14 -14.35 24.00 2.72
CA GLU A 14 -15.35 23.23 1.97
C GLU A 14 -14.83 22.84 0.59
N ASP A 15 -14.23 23.78 -0.15
CA ASP A 15 -13.62 23.51 -1.46
C ASP A 15 -12.46 22.52 -1.35
N TRP A 16 -11.63 22.63 -0.30
CA TRP A 16 -10.53 21.70 -0.05
C TRP A 16 -11.03 20.29 0.32
N GLY A 17 -12.06 20.19 1.16
CA GLY A 17 -12.71 18.92 1.50
C GLY A 17 -13.32 18.25 0.28
N SER A 18 -14.12 19.00 -0.49
CA SER A 18 -14.76 18.53 -1.72
C SER A 18 -13.74 18.05 -2.76
N ALA A 19 -12.61 18.77 -2.91
CA ALA A 19 -11.55 18.36 -3.82
C ALA A 19 -10.90 17.02 -3.41
N ARG A 20 -10.76 16.76 -2.11
CA ARG A 20 -10.20 15.50 -1.58
C ARG A 20 -11.13 14.32 -1.77
N GLU A 21 -12.41 14.52 -1.49
CA GLU A 21 -13.44 13.51 -1.71
C GLU A 21 -13.58 13.15 -3.20
N THR A 22 -13.24 14.08 -4.09
CA THR A 22 -13.37 13.93 -5.55
C THR A 22 -12.03 13.69 -6.25
N LEU A 23 -10.98 13.31 -5.53
CA LEU A 23 -9.63 13.12 -6.10
C LEU A 23 -9.59 12.07 -7.21
N GLU A 24 -10.39 11.02 -7.07
CA GLU A 24 -10.50 9.92 -8.03
C GLU A 24 -11.01 10.36 -9.40
N GLN A 25 -11.94 11.31 -9.45
CA GLN A 25 -12.46 11.85 -10.72
C GLN A 25 -11.41 12.71 -11.45
N ASN A 26 -10.48 13.31 -10.70
CA ASN A 26 -9.41 14.13 -11.24
C ASN A 26 -8.14 13.32 -11.54
N PHE A 27 -8.11 12.04 -11.19
CA PHE A 27 -6.93 11.20 -11.41
C PHE A 27 -6.69 10.98 -12.91
N ARG A 28 -5.42 11.08 -13.31
CA ARG A 28 -5.00 10.85 -14.69
C ARG A 28 -3.81 9.92 -14.75
N TRP A 29 -3.83 9.02 -15.73
CA TRP A 29 -2.72 8.14 -16.05
C TRP A 29 -1.60 8.91 -16.75
N THR A 30 -0.74 9.53 -15.96
CA THR A 30 0.46 10.24 -16.43
C THR A 30 1.70 9.40 -16.16
N ARG A 31 2.79 9.65 -16.89
CA ARG A 31 4.07 8.95 -16.68
C ARG A 31 4.56 9.09 -15.23
N ARG A 32 4.37 10.27 -14.62
CA ARG A 32 4.70 10.54 -13.22
C ARG A 32 3.85 9.68 -12.27
N ASN A 33 2.54 9.60 -12.49
CA ASN A 33 1.65 8.81 -11.64
C ASN A 33 1.94 7.31 -11.76
N PHE A 34 2.24 6.82 -12.97
CA PHE A 34 2.70 5.45 -13.16
C PHE A 34 4.01 5.16 -12.41
N ALA A 35 4.99 6.07 -12.48
CA ALA A 35 6.24 5.92 -11.74
C ALA A 35 6.01 5.89 -10.22
N LEU A 36 5.12 6.74 -9.70
CA LEU A 36 4.76 6.77 -8.28
C LEU A 36 4.05 5.49 -7.85
N ILE A 37 3.09 4.99 -8.63
CA ILE A 37 2.41 3.72 -8.36
C ILE A 37 3.39 2.55 -8.39
N GLY A 38 4.30 2.50 -9.36
CA GLY A 38 5.32 1.45 -9.43
C GLY A 38 6.30 1.50 -8.25
N LEU A 39 6.75 2.70 -7.87
CA LEU A 39 7.70 2.87 -6.77
C LEU A 39 7.08 2.54 -5.41
N PHE A 40 5.93 3.16 -5.10
CA PHE A 40 5.29 3.02 -3.79
C PHE A 40 4.38 1.79 -3.69
N GLY A 41 3.71 1.41 -4.77
CA GLY A 41 2.82 0.25 -4.79
C GLY A 41 3.53 -1.09 -4.95
N ILE A 42 4.72 -1.12 -5.57
CA ILE A 42 5.42 -2.39 -5.85
C ILE A 42 6.85 -2.37 -5.30
N ALA A 43 7.69 -1.44 -5.76
CA ALA A 43 9.13 -1.52 -5.51
C ALA A 43 9.45 -1.42 -4.01
N LEU A 44 8.88 -0.46 -3.29
CA LEU A 44 9.11 -0.30 -1.85
C LEU A 44 8.65 -1.52 -1.03
N PRO A 45 7.41 -2.00 -1.14
CA PRO A 45 6.97 -3.21 -0.43
C PRO A 45 7.87 -4.42 -0.68
N VAL A 46 8.27 -4.66 -1.94
CA VAL A 46 9.14 -5.79 -2.30
C VAL A 46 10.54 -5.63 -1.69
N LEU A 47 11.12 -4.42 -1.75
CA LEU A 47 12.44 -4.17 -1.19
C LEU A 47 12.45 -4.34 0.34
N VAL A 48 11.42 -3.81 1.02
CA VAL A 48 11.26 -3.96 2.47
C VAL A 48 11.11 -5.44 2.83
N TYR A 49 10.23 -6.17 2.14
CA TYR A 49 10.06 -7.61 2.38
C TYR A 49 11.36 -8.38 2.20
N LYS A 50 12.08 -8.15 1.10
CA LYS A 50 13.36 -8.81 0.84
C LYS A 50 14.43 -8.45 1.88
N GLY A 51 14.46 -7.19 2.33
CA GLY A 51 15.36 -6.74 3.38
C GLY A 51 15.11 -7.48 4.70
N ILE A 52 13.85 -7.51 5.14
CA ILE A 52 13.42 -8.22 6.34
C ILE A 52 13.76 -9.71 6.23
N VAL A 53 13.33 -10.39 5.17
CA VAL A 53 13.58 -11.83 5.00
C VAL A 53 15.08 -12.13 5.02
N LYS A 54 15.91 -11.33 4.35
CA LYS A 54 17.37 -11.50 4.37
C LYS A 54 17.92 -11.37 5.80
N GLU A 55 17.46 -10.37 6.55
CA GLU A 55 17.91 -10.14 7.92
C GLU A 55 17.50 -11.29 8.85
N PHE A 56 16.26 -11.77 8.75
CA PHE A 56 15.75 -12.92 9.51
C PHE A 56 16.43 -14.26 9.14
N VAL A 57 16.75 -14.47 7.86
CA VAL A 57 17.44 -15.70 7.38
C VAL A 57 18.93 -15.70 7.73
N ILE A 58 19.57 -14.53 7.86
CA ILE A 58 20.97 -14.44 8.30
C ILE A 58 21.08 -14.63 9.81
N SER A 59 20.10 -14.13 10.57
CA SER A 59 20.10 -14.20 12.05
C SER A 59 19.69 -15.58 12.58
N ILE A 60 18.89 -16.34 11.84
CA ILE A 60 18.59 -17.74 12.13
C ILE A 60 19.47 -18.58 11.21
N SER A 61 20.51 -19.25 11.73
CA SER A 61 21.44 -20.10 10.96
C SER A 61 20.78 -21.37 10.39
N LEU A 62 19.70 -21.20 9.62
CA LEU A 62 18.91 -22.28 9.04
C LEU A 62 19.68 -22.90 7.86
N PRO A 63 19.71 -24.24 7.77
CA PRO A 63 20.26 -24.89 6.61
C PRO A 63 19.44 -24.53 5.35
N PRO A 64 20.07 -24.48 4.15
CA PRO A 64 19.48 -23.94 2.92
C PRO A 64 18.13 -24.55 2.52
N PHE A 65 17.87 -25.80 2.89
CA PHE A 65 16.64 -26.51 2.56
C PHE A 65 15.41 -26.00 3.33
N LEU A 66 15.58 -25.50 4.57
CA LEU A 66 14.49 -24.90 5.33
C LEU A 66 14.20 -23.46 4.89
N VAL A 67 15.21 -22.75 4.40
CA VAL A 67 15.04 -21.39 3.84
C VAL A 67 14.09 -21.42 2.64
N SER A 68 14.27 -22.39 1.74
CA SER A 68 13.39 -22.59 0.58
C SER A 68 11.95 -22.90 0.99
N TYR A 69 11.75 -23.70 2.05
CA TYR A 69 10.43 -24.07 2.55
C TYR A 69 9.69 -22.88 3.18
N VAL A 70 10.37 -22.08 4.02
CA VAL A 70 9.77 -20.88 4.64
C VAL A 70 9.41 -19.81 3.60
N ILE A 71 10.28 -19.59 2.61
CA ILE A 71 9.98 -18.63 1.52
C ILE A 71 8.78 -19.12 0.69
N PHE A 72 8.67 -20.42 0.44
CA PHE A 72 7.53 -21.02 -0.24
C PHE A 72 6.24 -20.87 0.56
N GLU A 73 6.24 -21.20 1.85
CA GLU A 73 5.05 -21.08 2.72
C GLU A 73 4.59 -19.63 2.92
N VAL A 74 5.51 -18.71 3.24
CA VAL A 74 5.16 -17.28 3.40
C VAL A 74 4.69 -16.67 2.07
N GLY A 75 5.34 -17.04 0.95
CA GLY A 75 4.90 -16.63 -0.39
C GLY A 75 3.54 -17.21 -0.76
N PHE A 76 3.29 -18.48 -0.45
CA PHE A 76 2.04 -19.18 -0.74
C PHE A 76 0.87 -18.62 0.08
N HIS A 77 1.08 -18.34 1.37
CA HIS A 77 0.08 -17.70 2.23
C HIS A 77 -0.23 -16.26 1.80
N PHE A 78 0.76 -15.50 1.32
CA PHE A 78 0.52 -14.16 0.79
C PHE A 78 -0.31 -14.19 -0.50
N VAL A 79 -0.05 -15.17 -1.38
CA VAL A 79 -0.81 -15.36 -2.63
C VAL A 79 -2.23 -15.84 -2.32
N LEU A 80 -2.41 -16.86 -1.48
CA LEU A 80 -3.74 -17.35 -1.10
C LEU A 80 -4.57 -16.32 -0.32
N GLY A 81 -3.94 -15.56 0.58
CA GLY A 81 -4.59 -14.48 1.32
C GLY A 81 -5.11 -13.35 0.42
N PHE A 82 -4.47 -13.13 -0.74
CA PHE A 82 -4.92 -12.17 -1.74
C PHE A 82 -6.06 -12.70 -2.63
N PHE A 83 -6.18 -14.03 -2.80
CA PHE A 83 -7.24 -14.66 -3.59
C PHE A 83 -8.53 -14.94 -2.78
N LEU A 84 -8.51 -14.79 -1.46
CA LEU A 84 -9.64 -15.07 -0.54
C LEU A 84 -10.33 -13.80 0.01
N ILE A 85 -9.97 -12.61 -0.48
CA ILE A 85 -10.67 -11.34 -0.26
C ILE A 85 -11.30 -10.91 -1.58
#